data_AF-A0A9W3PCU3-F1
#
_entry.id   AF-A0A9W3PCU3-F1
#
_cell.length_a   1.000
_cell.length_b   1.000
_cell.length_c   1.000
_cell.angle_alpha   90.00
_cell.angle_beta   90.00
_cell.angle_gamma   90.00
#
_symmetry.space_group_name_H-M   'P 1'
#
loop_
_entity.id
_entity.type
_entity.pdbx_description
1 polymer ?
#
loop_
_entity_poly.entity_id
_entity_poly.type
_entity_poly.pdbx_seq_one_letter_code
_entity_poly.pdbx_strand_id
1 'polypeptide(L)'
;MSAIMDYKCGVESFVYPEALARYEHEGVIGKFRDEWDVEEAEAIDIFSEAKKFLCVSECAQKQCIEFEVDESILMIDKMWHHFILFTKDYEGFCNRFFGRMLHHVPFCAAHLSQKVKTLAQNGVTLKDFNRARLEKQLQFISSTIGDETLRKWYVGYGEKYSLRKMNMLRRAIAHGAPDRYGTSIDLQLTSSMTGCELVAEIVKKSEIAMGCGRRGCGMYCTCNSSRDLYA
;
A
#
# COMPACT_ATOMS: atom_id res chain seq x y z
N MET A 1 -7.68 -12.68 22.18
CA MET A 1 -7.19 -13.89 21.46
C MET A 1 -5.70 -13.68 21.21
N SER A 2 -4.87 -14.71 21.33
CA SER A 2 -3.45 -14.62 20.91
C SER A 2 -3.39 -14.55 19.39
N ALA A 3 -2.43 -13.80 18.85
CA ALA A 3 -2.25 -13.66 17.42
C ALA A 3 -1.79 -14.97 16.79
N ILE A 4 -2.21 -15.23 15.56
CA ILE A 4 -1.82 -16.45 14.82
C ILE A 4 -0.29 -16.59 14.73
N MET A 5 0.45 -15.47 14.72
CA MET A 5 1.90 -15.44 14.60
C MET A 5 2.69 -15.25 15.90
N ASP A 6 2.09 -15.35 17.08
CA ASP A 6 2.81 -15.09 18.34
C ASP A 6 3.98 -16.07 18.60
N TYR A 7 4.01 -17.26 17.97
CA TYR A 7 4.95 -18.34 18.30
C TYR A 7 5.85 -18.87 17.16
N LYS A 8 5.79 -18.32 15.93
CA LYS A 8 6.40 -18.97 14.73
C LYS A 8 7.43 -18.12 13.99
N CYS A 9 8.12 -17.24 14.71
CA CYS A 9 9.00 -16.26 14.11
C CYS A 9 10.49 -16.56 14.25
N GLY A 10 10.86 -17.76 14.72
CA GLY A 10 12.26 -18.22 14.70
C GLY A 10 12.67 -18.62 13.29
N VAL A 11 13.84 -18.15 12.82
CA VAL A 11 14.37 -18.43 11.47
C VAL A 11 14.42 -19.93 11.17
N GLU A 12 14.71 -20.75 12.18
CA GLU A 12 14.84 -22.21 12.03
C GLU A 12 13.49 -22.96 11.94
N SER A 13 12.36 -22.29 12.15
CA SER A 13 11.03 -22.92 12.18
C SER A 13 9.92 -22.07 11.55
N PHE A 14 10.29 -21.11 10.70
CA PHE A 14 9.32 -20.25 10.04
C PHE A 14 8.38 -21.10 9.16
N VAL A 15 7.08 -20.93 9.38
CA VAL A 15 6.04 -21.51 8.55
C VAL A 15 5.06 -20.42 8.19
N TYR A 16 4.90 -20.17 6.89
CA TYR A 16 3.93 -19.20 6.42
C TYR A 16 2.51 -19.68 6.79
N PRO A 17 1.73 -18.91 7.59
CA PRO A 17 0.46 -19.39 8.11
C PRO A 17 -0.55 -19.65 6.99
N GLU A 18 -1.13 -20.85 6.97
CA GLU A 18 -2.14 -21.22 5.96
C GLU A 18 -3.37 -20.30 5.99
N ALA A 19 -3.80 -19.88 7.18
CA ALA A 19 -4.89 -18.92 7.34
C ALA A 19 -4.55 -17.54 6.72
N LEU A 20 -3.27 -17.15 6.73
CA LEU A 20 -2.81 -15.92 6.08
C LEU A 20 -2.73 -16.11 4.55
N ALA A 21 -2.26 -17.28 4.10
CA ALA A 21 -2.24 -17.64 2.69
C ALA A 21 -3.63 -17.57 2.05
N ARG A 22 -4.67 -18.04 2.77
CA ARG A 22 -6.08 -18.05 2.33
C ARG A 22 -6.84 -16.73 2.55
N TYR A 23 -6.23 -15.71 3.18
CA TYR A 23 -6.91 -14.43 3.36
C TYR A 23 -7.11 -13.71 2.02
N GLU A 24 -8.33 -13.34 1.69
CA GLU A 24 -8.70 -12.67 0.44
C GLU A 24 -9.43 -11.35 0.76
N HIS A 25 -9.35 -10.39 -0.16
CA HIS A 25 -10.05 -9.12 -0.02
C HIS A 25 -10.35 -8.52 -1.40
N GLU A 26 -11.54 -8.83 -1.94
CA GLU A 26 -11.96 -8.37 -3.27
C GLU A 26 -11.91 -6.85 -3.43
N GLY A 27 -12.31 -6.10 -2.39
CA GLY A 27 -12.24 -4.64 -2.39
C GLY A 27 -10.84 -4.08 -2.65
N VAL A 28 -9.79 -4.66 -2.05
CA VAL A 28 -8.40 -4.27 -2.26
C VAL A 28 -7.98 -4.57 -3.70
N ILE A 29 -8.32 -5.75 -4.21
CA ILE A 29 -8.01 -6.16 -5.59
C ILE A 29 -8.67 -5.23 -6.60
N GLY A 30 -9.97 -4.96 -6.45
CA GLY A 30 -10.71 -4.04 -7.31
C GLY A 30 -10.14 -2.63 -7.27
N LYS A 31 -9.90 -2.10 -6.06
CA LYS A 31 -9.35 -0.76 -5.89
C LYS A 31 -7.94 -0.62 -6.45
N PHE A 32 -7.11 -1.66 -6.33
CA PHE A 32 -5.78 -1.69 -6.93
C PHE A 32 -5.84 -1.63 -8.46
N ARG A 33 -6.75 -2.40 -9.07
CA ARG A 33 -6.94 -2.42 -10.54
C ARG A 33 -7.57 -1.14 -11.09
N ASP A 34 -8.21 -0.33 -10.26
CA ASP A 34 -8.64 1.02 -10.63
C ASP A 34 -7.46 1.95 -10.88
N GLU A 35 -6.33 1.77 -10.19
CA GLU A 35 -5.12 2.59 -10.37
C GLU A 35 -4.10 1.93 -11.31
N TRP A 36 -4.02 0.60 -11.33
CA TRP A 36 -3.01 -0.16 -12.06
C TRP A 36 -3.62 -1.02 -13.17
N ASP A 37 -3.07 -0.91 -14.38
CA ASP A 37 -3.46 -1.70 -15.55
C ASP A 37 -2.84 -3.10 -15.49
N VAL A 38 -3.38 -3.90 -14.57
CA VAL A 38 -2.99 -5.30 -14.38
C VAL A 38 -4.23 -6.20 -14.43
N GLU A 39 -4.00 -7.42 -14.89
CA GLU A 39 -5.02 -8.48 -14.86
C GLU A 39 -5.39 -8.86 -13.42
N GLU A 40 -6.58 -9.43 -13.26
CA GLU A 40 -7.07 -9.81 -11.93
C GLU A 40 -6.20 -10.85 -11.24
N ALA A 41 -5.80 -11.89 -11.96
CA ALA A 41 -4.89 -12.91 -11.45
C ALA A 41 -3.54 -12.32 -10.99
N GLU A 42 -3.06 -11.27 -11.68
CA GLU A 42 -1.84 -10.57 -11.32
C GLU A 42 -2.02 -9.71 -10.07
N ALA A 43 -3.14 -9.00 -9.93
CA ALA A 43 -3.46 -8.28 -8.70
C ALA A 43 -3.59 -9.22 -7.49
N ILE A 44 -4.21 -10.39 -7.66
CA ILE A 44 -4.29 -11.43 -6.63
C ILE A 44 -2.90 -11.93 -6.24
N ASP A 45 -2.03 -12.18 -7.22
CA ASP A 45 -0.64 -12.57 -6.99
C ASP A 45 0.12 -11.52 -6.19
N ILE A 46 0.05 -10.25 -6.60
CA ILE A 46 0.70 -9.13 -5.90
C ILE A 46 0.16 -9.00 -4.46
N PHE A 47 -1.15 -9.19 -4.23
CA PHE A 47 -1.72 -9.19 -2.89
C PHE A 47 -1.23 -10.36 -2.04
N SER A 48 -1.06 -11.54 -2.63
CA SER A 48 -0.42 -12.69 -1.97
C SER A 48 1.01 -12.35 -1.52
N GLU A 49 1.80 -11.72 -2.39
CA GLU A 49 3.16 -11.28 -2.06
C GLU A 49 3.18 -10.13 -1.02
N ALA A 50 2.20 -9.25 -1.02
CA ALA A 50 2.05 -8.22 0.03
C ALA A 50 1.78 -8.83 1.42
N LYS A 51 0.95 -9.87 1.52
CA LYS A 51 0.74 -10.60 2.78
C LYS A 51 2.03 -11.26 3.28
N LYS A 52 2.80 -11.86 2.36
CA LYS A 52 4.12 -12.42 2.67
C LYS A 52 5.10 -11.34 3.15
N PHE A 53 5.15 -10.19 2.48
CA PHE A 53 5.96 -9.04 2.87
C PHE A 53 5.62 -8.56 4.28
N LEU A 54 4.33 -8.40 4.61
CA LEU A 54 3.88 -8.01 5.95
C LEU A 54 4.27 -9.05 7.01
N CYS A 55 4.11 -10.34 6.70
CA CYS A 55 4.50 -11.45 7.55
C CYS A 55 6.01 -11.46 7.85
N VAL A 56 6.84 -11.30 6.82
CA VAL A 56 8.30 -11.23 6.97
C VAL A 56 8.71 -9.95 7.71
N SER A 57 8.05 -8.82 7.46
CA SER A 57 8.34 -7.55 8.14
C SER A 57 8.06 -7.60 9.64
N GLU A 58 6.92 -8.20 10.05
CA GLU A 58 6.64 -8.46 11.47
C GLU A 58 7.75 -9.29 12.09
N CYS A 59 8.24 -10.28 11.34
CA CYS A 59 9.28 -11.15 11.81
C CYS A 59 10.65 -10.52 11.90
N ALA A 60 11.02 -9.71 10.91
CA ALA A 60 12.22 -8.90 10.93
C ALA A 60 12.23 -7.96 12.14
N GLN A 61 11.09 -7.34 12.44
CA GLN A 61 10.96 -6.45 13.61
C GLN A 61 11.20 -7.20 14.92
N LYS A 62 10.63 -8.40 15.11
CA LYS A 62 10.88 -9.23 16.32
C LYS A 62 12.35 -9.65 16.47
N GLN A 63 13.10 -9.68 15.37
CA GLN A 63 14.52 -10.05 15.35
C GLN A 63 15.45 -8.84 15.22
N CYS A 64 14.94 -7.60 15.35
CA CYS A 64 15.70 -6.36 15.22
C CYS A 64 16.44 -6.23 13.87
N ILE A 65 15.87 -6.77 12.80
CA ILE A 65 16.38 -6.64 11.43
C ILE A 65 15.68 -5.45 10.78
N GLU A 66 16.47 -4.49 10.30
CA GLU A 66 15.95 -3.34 9.55
C GLU A 66 15.49 -3.78 8.17
N PHE A 67 14.22 -3.52 7.88
CA PHE A 67 13.54 -3.91 6.65
C PHE A 67 13.03 -2.67 5.94
N GLU A 68 13.48 -2.43 4.71
CA GLU A 68 13.09 -1.28 3.89
C GLU A 68 12.46 -1.73 2.57
N VAL A 69 11.58 -0.91 2.01
CA VAL A 69 11.05 -1.11 0.65
C VAL A 69 12.12 -0.67 -0.35
N ASP A 70 12.74 -1.63 -1.03
CA ASP A 70 13.64 -1.38 -2.16
C ASP A 70 12.84 -1.20 -3.48
N GLU A 71 13.48 -0.67 -4.52
CA GLU A 71 12.83 -0.45 -5.83
C GLU A 71 12.19 -1.71 -6.40
N SER A 72 12.85 -2.86 -6.25
CA SER A 72 12.40 -4.15 -6.78
C SER A 72 11.07 -4.63 -6.19
N ILE A 73 10.74 -4.22 -4.97
CA ILE A 73 9.52 -4.59 -4.25
C ILE A 73 8.53 -3.44 -4.15
N LEU A 74 8.73 -2.35 -4.90
CA LEU A 74 7.86 -1.18 -4.85
C LEU A 74 6.42 -1.51 -5.27
N MET A 75 6.20 -2.46 -6.17
CA MET A 75 4.84 -2.91 -6.52
C MET A 75 4.11 -3.55 -5.33
N ILE A 76 4.83 -4.26 -4.47
CA ILE A 76 4.28 -4.84 -3.24
C ILE A 76 3.86 -3.71 -2.27
N ASP A 77 4.70 -2.67 -2.13
CA ASP A 77 4.37 -1.47 -1.35
C ASP A 77 3.13 -0.75 -1.90
N LYS A 78 2.95 -0.67 -3.22
CA LYS A 78 1.74 -0.11 -3.83
C LYS A 78 0.48 -0.89 -3.46
N MET A 79 0.54 -2.22 -3.49
CA MET A 79 -0.57 -3.05 -3.03
C MET A 79 -0.83 -2.86 -1.53
N TRP A 80 0.23 -2.77 -0.72
CA TRP A 80 0.09 -2.51 0.71
C TRP A 80 -0.57 -1.16 0.99
N HIS A 81 -0.22 -0.09 0.26
CA HIS A 81 -0.91 1.21 0.36
C HIS A 81 -2.40 1.09 0.10
N HIS A 82 -2.81 0.30 -0.89
CA HIS A 82 -4.23 0.08 -1.18
C HIS A 82 -4.92 -0.66 -0.04
N PHE A 83 -4.25 -1.65 0.57
CA PHE A 83 -4.81 -2.37 1.69
C PHE A 83 -4.99 -1.48 2.94
N ILE A 84 -4.00 -0.63 3.27
CA ILE A 84 -4.08 0.29 4.42
C ILE A 84 -5.31 1.20 4.34
N LEU A 85 -5.74 1.59 3.14
CA LEU A 85 -6.92 2.46 2.96
C LEU A 85 -8.24 1.79 3.37
N PHE A 86 -8.31 0.45 3.40
CA PHE A 86 -9.41 -0.30 4.01
C PHE A 86 -9.16 -0.41 5.52
N THR A 87 -9.11 0.74 6.20
CA THR A 87 -8.52 0.87 7.54
C THR A 87 -9.11 -0.10 8.58
N LYS A 88 -10.43 -0.33 8.56
CA LYS A 88 -11.11 -1.28 9.45
C LYS A 88 -10.68 -2.72 9.17
N ASP A 89 -10.68 -3.12 7.90
CA ASP A 89 -10.30 -4.48 7.50
C ASP A 89 -8.80 -4.72 7.71
N TYR A 90 -7.97 -3.71 7.45
CA TYR A 90 -6.54 -3.74 7.69
C TYR A 90 -6.20 -3.83 9.18
N GLU A 91 -6.86 -3.05 10.04
CA GLU A 91 -6.72 -3.18 11.50
C GLU A 91 -7.14 -4.58 11.97
N GLY A 92 -8.30 -5.07 11.51
CA GLY A 92 -8.79 -6.41 11.83
C GLY A 92 -7.83 -7.52 11.39
N PHE A 93 -7.28 -7.39 10.18
CA PHE A 93 -6.24 -8.26 9.65
C PHE A 93 -4.98 -8.24 10.52
N CYS A 94 -4.46 -7.06 10.82
CA CYS A 94 -3.25 -6.90 11.63
C CYS A 94 -3.41 -7.48 13.03
N ASN A 95 -4.52 -7.17 13.71
CA ASN A 95 -4.81 -7.71 15.04
C ASN A 95 -4.98 -9.24 15.01
N ARG A 96 -5.63 -9.79 13.98
CA ARG A 96 -5.82 -11.22 13.82
C ARG A 96 -4.51 -11.99 13.61
N PHE A 97 -3.66 -11.51 12.70
CA PHE A 97 -2.48 -12.24 12.28
C PHE A 97 -1.23 -11.90 13.09
N PHE A 98 -1.04 -10.62 13.46
CA PHE A 98 0.18 -10.13 14.11
C PHE A 98 -0.05 -9.66 15.56
N GLY A 99 -1.30 -9.53 16.01
CA GLY A 99 -1.64 -9.09 17.37
C GLY A 99 -1.51 -7.58 17.58
N ARG A 100 -1.11 -6.85 16.55
CA ARG A 100 -0.94 -5.40 16.57
C ARG A 100 -0.97 -4.84 15.16
N MET A 101 -1.24 -3.54 15.08
CA MET A 101 -1.15 -2.77 13.84
C MET A 101 0.28 -2.75 13.29
N LEU A 102 0.44 -3.07 12.00
CA LEU A 102 1.68 -2.83 11.28
C LEU A 102 1.61 -1.44 10.65
N HIS A 103 2.37 -0.52 11.21
CA HIS A 103 2.40 0.86 10.73
C HIS A 103 3.31 1.01 9.51
N HIS A 104 2.79 1.67 8.47
CA HIS A 104 3.60 2.16 7.37
C HIS A 104 4.15 3.54 7.75
N VAL A 105 5.47 3.72 7.67
CA VAL A 105 6.12 4.99 7.97
C VAL A 105 6.79 5.50 6.69
N PRO A 106 6.21 6.50 6.01
CA PRO A 106 6.80 7.05 4.79
C PRO A 106 8.17 7.68 5.06
N PHE A 107 9.11 7.38 4.17
CA PHE A 107 10.41 8.04 4.19
C PHE A 107 10.32 9.40 3.49
N CYS A 108 10.90 10.43 4.08
CA CYS A 108 10.91 11.79 3.53
C CYS A 108 12.34 12.35 3.47
N ALA A 109 12.52 13.46 2.76
CA ALA A 109 13.83 14.08 2.59
C ALA A 109 14.49 14.45 3.93
N ALA A 110 13.71 14.84 4.95
CA ALA A 110 14.24 15.13 6.28
C ALA A 110 14.80 13.86 6.96
N HIS A 111 14.13 12.71 6.82
CA HIS A 111 14.62 11.42 7.32
C HIS A 111 15.95 11.05 6.66
N LEU A 112 16.09 11.27 5.35
CA LEU A 112 17.34 11.03 4.62
C LEU A 112 18.49 11.88 5.16
N SER A 113 18.27 13.19 5.26
CA SER A 113 19.28 14.13 5.75
C SER A 113 19.75 13.75 7.17
N GLN A 114 18.82 13.37 8.04
CA GLN A 114 19.15 12.92 9.40
C GLN A 114 19.92 11.59 9.41
N LYS A 115 19.51 10.61 8.58
CA LYS A 115 20.20 9.31 8.46
C LYS A 115 21.63 9.51 7.97
N VAL A 116 21.82 10.30 6.91
CA VAL A 116 23.16 10.62 6.37
C VAL A 116 24.05 11.28 7.43
N LYS A 117 23.52 12.27 8.16
CA LYS A 117 24.26 12.94 9.24
C LYS A 117 24.69 11.97 10.34
N THR A 118 23.78 11.11 10.78
CA THR A 118 24.04 10.13 11.86
C THR A 118 25.07 9.08 11.43
N LEU A 119 24.98 8.59 10.20
CA LEU A 119 25.95 7.63 9.66
C LEU A 119 27.34 8.25 9.52
N ALA A 120 27.42 9.49 9.02
CA ALA A 120 28.69 10.20 8.89
C ALA A 120 29.38 10.43 10.26
N GLN A 121 28.60 10.72 11.32
CA GLN A 121 29.13 10.82 12.69
C GLN A 121 29.75 9.51 13.20
N ASN A 122 29.27 8.36 12.71
CA ASN A 122 29.77 7.04 13.04
C ASN A 122 30.83 6.53 12.03
N GLY A 123 31.28 7.37 11.10
CA GLY A 123 32.27 7.00 10.08
C GLY A 123 31.76 6.02 9.01
N VAL A 124 30.43 5.90 8.84
CA VAL A 124 29.80 4.99 7.88
C VAL A 124 29.19 5.80 6.73
N THR A 125 29.41 5.36 5.48
CA THR A 125 28.74 5.97 4.33
C THR A 125 27.32 5.43 4.16
N LEU A 126 26.41 6.23 3.62
CA LEU A 126 25.05 5.76 3.29
C LEU A 126 25.07 4.53 2.37
N LYS A 127 26.02 4.48 1.43
CA LYS A 127 26.17 3.37 0.49
C LYS A 127 26.56 2.08 1.20
N ASP A 128 27.55 2.13 2.10
CA ASP A 128 28.01 0.95 2.83
C ASP A 128 26.93 0.45 3.79
N PHE A 129 26.23 1.37 4.46
CA PHE A 129 25.08 1.06 5.28
C PHE A 129 23.98 0.35 4.49
N ASN A 130 23.55 0.93 3.36
CA ASN A 130 22.48 0.36 2.53
C ASN A 130 22.86 -1.02 2.00
N ARG A 131 24.13 -1.23 1.62
CA ARG A 131 24.63 -2.55 1.20
C ARG A 131 24.52 -3.58 2.32
N ALA A 132 25.00 -3.25 3.52
CA ALA A 132 24.96 -4.15 4.67
C ALA A 132 23.52 -4.44 5.14
N ARG A 133 22.63 -3.43 5.11
CA ARG A 133 21.20 -3.61 5.38
C ARG A 133 20.57 -4.56 4.36
N LEU A 134 20.76 -4.27 3.06
CA LEU A 134 20.17 -5.05 1.98
C LEU A 134 20.61 -6.51 2.08
N GLU A 135 21.90 -6.77 2.29
CA GLU A 135 22.40 -8.13 2.47
C GLU A 135 21.68 -8.90 3.58
N LYS A 136 21.52 -8.28 4.76
CA LYS A 136 20.76 -8.88 5.88
C LYS A 136 19.30 -9.12 5.52
N GLN A 137 18.67 -8.17 4.84
CA GLN A 137 17.27 -8.29 4.39
C GLN A 137 17.08 -9.46 3.41
N LEU A 138 17.96 -9.60 2.41
CA LEU A 138 17.89 -10.70 1.44
C LEU A 138 18.12 -12.07 2.09
N GLN A 139 19.11 -12.16 2.98
CA GLN A 139 19.38 -13.37 3.76
C GLN A 139 18.17 -13.74 4.64
N PHE A 140 17.52 -12.74 5.24
CA PHE A 140 16.34 -12.95 6.07
C PHE A 140 15.14 -13.45 5.25
N ILE A 141 14.90 -12.88 4.06
CA ILE A 141 13.84 -13.34 3.16
C ILE A 141 14.09 -14.79 2.72
N SER A 142 15.32 -15.10 2.29
CA SER A 142 15.71 -16.46 1.87
C SER A 142 15.50 -17.48 2.99
N SER A 143 15.95 -17.17 4.21
CA SER A 143 15.86 -18.07 5.35
C SER A 143 14.45 -18.21 5.95
N THR A 144 13.55 -17.25 5.71
CA THR A 144 12.17 -17.31 6.19
C THR A 144 11.24 -17.88 5.13
N ILE A 145 10.99 -17.15 4.05
CA ILE A 145 9.96 -17.46 3.06
C ILE A 145 10.51 -18.10 1.78
N GLY A 146 11.81 -18.39 1.77
CA GLY A 146 12.47 -19.20 0.76
C GLY A 146 13.02 -18.43 -0.44
N ASP A 147 13.95 -19.07 -1.14
CA ASP A 147 14.66 -18.52 -2.29
C ASP A 147 13.76 -18.25 -3.50
N GLU A 148 12.64 -18.98 -3.63
CA GLU A 148 11.67 -18.74 -4.69
C GLU A 148 11.05 -17.35 -4.54
N THR A 149 10.61 -17.00 -3.33
CA THR A 149 10.06 -15.68 -3.02
C THR A 149 11.13 -14.60 -3.19
N LEU A 150 12.36 -14.85 -2.73
CA LEU A 150 13.50 -13.93 -2.93
C LEU A 150 13.72 -13.63 -4.43
N ARG A 151 13.79 -14.67 -5.28
CA ARG A 151 13.94 -14.51 -6.73
C ARG A 151 12.76 -13.76 -7.33
N LYS A 152 11.53 -14.10 -6.94
CA LYS A 152 10.32 -13.42 -7.41
C LYS A 152 10.36 -11.93 -7.10
N TRP A 153 10.72 -11.56 -5.87
CA TRP A 153 10.73 -10.16 -5.42
C TRP A 153 11.89 -9.36 -6.02
N TYR A 154 13.12 -9.87 -5.97
CA TYR A 154 14.30 -9.06 -6.31
C TYR A 154 14.76 -9.20 -7.76
N VAL A 155 14.35 -10.27 -8.45
CA VAL A 155 14.66 -10.45 -9.88
C VAL A 155 13.40 -10.28 -10.71
N GLY A 156 12.36 -11.08 -10.46
CA GLY A 156 11.13 -11.06 -11.25
C GLY A 156 10.40 -9.72 -11.21
N TYR A 157 10.08 -9.23 -10.01
CA TYR A 157 9.39 -7.96 -9.83
C TYR A 157 10.30 -6.77 -10.12
N GLY A 158 11.61 -6.86 -9.81
CA GLY A 158 12.59 -5.84 -10.21
C GLY A 158 12.64 -5.63 -11.73
N GLU A 159 12.52 -6.69 -12.52
CA GLU A 159 12.44 -6.59 -13.98
C GLU A 159 11.04 -6.13 -14.45
N LYS A 160 9.98 -6.76 -13.93
CA LYS A 160 8.59 -6.56 -14.39
C LYS A 160 8.05 -5.18 -14.01
N TYR A 161 8.37 -4.72 -12.81
CA TYR A 161 7.88 -3.49 -12.20
C TYR A 161 9.00 -2.49 -11.92
N SER A 162 9.96 -2.34 -12.85
CA SER A 162 10.89 -1.21 -12.80
C SER A 162 10.13 0.12 -12.78
N LEU A 163 10.73 1.18 -12.23
CA LEU A 163 10.08 2.51 -12.15
C LEU A 163 9.48 2.97 -13.48
N ARG A 164 10.20 2.73 -14.58
CA ARG A 164 9.72 3.07 -15.93
C ARG A 164 8.48 2.26 -16.32
N LYS A 165 8.47 0.95 -16.10
CA LYS A 165 7.34 0.07 -16.45
C LYS A 165 6.14 0.35 -15.56
N MET A 166 6.33 0.58 -14.26
CA MET A 166 5.26 0.97 -13.34
C MET A 166 4.56 2.26 -13.77
N ASN A 167 5.32 3.27 -14.19
CA ASN A 167 4.73 4.51 -14.69
C ASN A 167 3.85 4.28 -15.94
N MET A 168 4.14 3.25 -16.74
CA MET A 168 3.31 2.87 -17.90
C MET A 168 2.09 2.04 -17.51
N LEU A 169 2.20 1.21 -16.47
CA LEU A 169 1.07 0.43 -15.93
C LEU A 169 0.05 1.30 -15.20
N ARG A 170 0.45 2.49 -14.75
CA ARG A 170 -0.45 3.38 -14.04
C ARG A 170 -1.54 3.91 -14.98
N ARG A 171 -2.80 3.60 -14.67
CA ARG A 171 -3.94 4.08 -15.46
C ARG A 171 -4.00 5.61 -15.44
N ALA A 172 -4.37 6.20 -16.57
CA ALA A 172 -4.62 7.63 -16.65
C ALA A 172 -5.79 8.03 -15.72
N ILE A 173 -5.74 9.26 -15.20
CA ILE A 173 -6.74 9.78 -14.26
C ILE A 173 -8.15 9.83 -14.89
N ALA A 174 -8.24 9.92 -16.22
CA ALA A 174 -9.50 9.88 -16.96
C ALA A 174 -9.69 8.52 -17.66
N HIS A 175 -10.78 7.82 -17.34
CA HIS A 175 -11.34 6.82 -18.23
C HIS A 175 -12.49 7.46 -19.01
N GLY A 176 -12.34 7.56 -20.34
CA GLY A 176 -13.30 8.24 -21.20
C GLY A 176 -12.93 9.69 -21.53
N ALA A 177 -13.72 10.29 -22.42
CA ALA A 177 -13.48 11.61 -22.99
C ALA A 177 -13.28 12.70 -21.91
N PRO A 178 -12.40 13.69 -22.15
CA PRO A 178 -12.04 14.76 -21.22
C PRO A 178 -13.18 15.74 -20.88
N ASP A 179 -14.38 15.49 -21.41
CA ASP A 179 -15.62 16.26 -21.20
C ASP A 179 -16.39 15.88 -19.92
N ARG A 180 -15.94 14.85 -19.18
CA ARG A 180 -16.60 14.35 -17.95
C ARG A 180 -16.09 14.93 -16.62
N TYR A 181 -15.31 16.02 -16.66
CA TYR A 181 -14.97 16.74 -15.44
C TYR A 181 -16.08 17.72 -15.09
N GLY A 182 -16.55 17.69 -13.83
CA GLY A 182 -17.51 18.68 -13.34
C GLY A 182 -16.95 20.10 -13.53
N THR A 183 -17.77 21.01 -14.04
CA THR A 183 -17.36 22.43 -14.15
C THR A 183 -17.36 23.06 -12.76
N SER A 184 -16.36 23.91 -12.46
CA SER A 184 -16.33 24.62 -11.18
C SER A 184 -17.56 25.51 -11.01
N ILE A 185 -18.08 25.60 -9.79
CA ILE A 185 -19.11 26.57 -9.44
C ILE A 185 -18.41 27.92 -9.24
N ASP A 186 -18.98 28.99 -9.80
CA ASP A 186 -18.43 30.33 -9.64
C ASP A 186 -18.63 30.82 -8.20
N LEU A 187 -17.51 31.10 -7.52
CA LEU A 187 -17.51 31.61 -6.15
C LEU A 187 -18.32 32.91 -6.01
N GLN A 188 -18.20 33.83 -6.97
CA GLN A 188 -18.88 35.13 -6.91
C GLN A 188 -20.40 34.98 -7.05
N LEU A 189 -20.84 34.03 -7.88
CA LEU A 189 -22.24 33.70 -8.05
C LEU A 189 -22.84 33.09 -6.78
N THR A 190 -22.06 32.32 -6.02
CA THR A 190 -22.53 31.66 -4.78
C THR A 190 -22.57 32.58 -3.56
N SER A 191 -21.83 33.70 -3.58
CA SER A 191 -21.73 34.62 -2.42
C SER A 191 -23.06 35.22 -1.97
N SER A 192 -24.03 35.31 -2.88
CA SER A 192 -25.36 35.88 -2.62
C SER A 192 -26.47 34.82 -2.50
N MET A 193 -26.14 33.53 -2.62
CA MET A 193 -27.12 32.44 -2.56
C MET A 193 -27.46 32.07 -1.11
N THR A 194 -28.74 31.75 -0.88
CA THR A 194 -29.17 31.04 0.32
C THR A 194 -28.67 29.59 0.32
N GLY A 195 -28.68 28.93 1.49
CA GLY A 195 -28.24 27.53 1.59
C GLY A 195 -28.99 26.58 0.66
N CYS A 196 -30.30 26.79 0.46
CA CYS A 196 -31.11 25.96 -0.44
C CYS A 196 -30.73 26.17 -1.92
N GLU A 197 -30.47 27.42 -2.33
CA GLU A 197 -30.06 27.75 -3.70
C GLU A 197 -28.67 27.20 -4.02
N LEU A 198 -27.75 27.31 -3.06
CA LEU A 198 -26.42 26.73 -3.17
C LEU A 198 -26.48 25.20 -3.33
N VAL A 199 -27.30 24.51 -2.53
CA VAL A 199 -27.49 23.06 -2.63
C VAL A 199 -28.05 22.67 -4.01
N ALA A 200 -29.05 23.39 -4.51
CA ALA A 200 -29.64 23.12 -5.81
C ALA A 200 -28.62 23.29 -6.96
N GLU A 201 -27.79 24.34 -6.91
CA GLU A 201 -26.74 24.57 -7.91
C GLU A 201 -25.63 23.51 -7.85
N ILE A 202 -25.23 23.08 -6.64
CA ILE A 202 -24.25 22.01 -6.46
C ILE A 202 -24.77 20.68 -7.04
N VAL A 203 -26.02 20.32 -6.74
CA VAL A 203 -26.65 19.08 -7.23
C VAL A 203 -26.74 19.07 -8.76
N LYS A 204 -27.18 20.19 -9.36
CA LYS A 204 -27.27 20.33 -10.82
C LYS A 204 -25.93 20.10 -11.53
N LYS A 205 -24.81 20.47 -10.90
CA LYS A 205 -23.47 20.23 -11.46
C LYS A 205 -22.90 18.85 -11.18
N SER A 206 -23.31 18.19 -10.09
CA SER A 206 -22.79 16.87 -9.70
C SER A 206 -23.36 15.72 -10.55
N GLU A 207 -24.52 15.90 -11.19
CA GLU A 207 -25.11 14.95 -12.16
C GLU A 207 -24.19 14.65 -13.37
N ILE A 208 -23.19 15.49 -13.63
CA ILE A 208 -22.29 15.40 -14.79
C ILE A 208 -21.00 14.61 -14.46
N ALA A 209 -20.65 14.44 -13.18
CA ALA A 209 -19.35 13.92 -12.76
C ALA A 209 -19.44 12.49 -12.18
N MET A 210 -19.37 11.48 -13.04
CA MET A 210 -19.14 10.09 -12.63
C MET A 210 -17.65 9.77 -12.73
N GLY A 211 -16.87 10.11 -11.70
CA GLY A 211 -15.42 9.87 -11.69
C GLY A 211 -14.94 9.33 -10.35
N CYS A 212 -14.43 8.10 -10.32
CA CYS A 212 -13.67 7.64 -9.17
C CYS A 212 -12.39 8.49 -9.07
N GLY A 213 -12.10 9.07 -7.92
CA GLY A 213 -10.81 9.70 -7.66
C GLY A 213 -9.73 8.62 -7.62
N ARG A 214 -9.19 8.22 -8.77
CA ARG A 214 -8.20 7.12 -8.93
C ARG A 214 -6.83 7.39 -8.29
N ARG A 215 -6.71 8.39 -7.41
CA ARG A 215 -5.51 8.67 -6.59
C ARG A 215 -5.92 8.62 -5.11
N GLY A 216 -5.58 7.53 -4.42
CA GLY A 216 -5.87 7.35 -2.98
C GLY A 216 -7.35 7.05 -2.64
N CYS A 217 -7.78 7.41 -1.43
CA CYS A 217 -9.17 7.35 -0.98
C CYS A 217 -9.99 8.44 -1.69
N GLY A 218 -10.36 8.19 -2.95
CA GLY A 218 -11.00 9.16 -3.84
C GLY A 218 -12.48 9.45 -3.57
N MET A 219 -13.14 9.97 -4.61
CA MET A 219 -14.59 10.20 -4.66
C MET A 219 -15.36 8.93 -4.24
N TYR A 220 -16.48 9.12 -3.54
CA TYR A 220 -17.34 8.07 -2.96
C TYR A 220 -16.78 7.32 -1.76
N CYS A 221 -15.57 7.64 -1.29
CA CYS A 221 -15.18 7.25 0.06
C CYS A 221 -16.14 7.90 1.07
N THR A 222 -16.71 7.08 1.94
CA THR A 222 -17.61 7.53 3.01
C THR A 222 -16.87 7.52 4.34
N CYS A 223 -17.36 8.29 5.31
CA CYS A 223 -16.87 8.25 6.68
C CYS A 223 -17.84 7.43 7.55
N ASN A 224 -17.64 7.50 8.87
CA ASN A 224 -18.43 6.82 9.90
C ASN A 224 -19.95 7.14 9.88
N SER A 225 -20.42 7.94 8.92
CA SER A 225 -21.83 8.30 8.71
C SER A 225 -22.65 7.24 7.95
N SER A 226 -22.00 6.34 7.21
CA SER A 226 -22.69 5.31 6.42
C SER A 226 -22.94 4.04 7.24
N ARG A 227 -24.09 3.94 7.91
CA ARG A 227 -24.41 2.81 8.82
C ARG A 227 -24.29 1.43 8.20
N ASP A 228 -24.59 1.30 6.91
CA ASP A 228 -24.61 0.01 6.20
C ASP A 228 -23.20 -0.57 5.98
N LEU A 229 -22.13 0.23 6.11
CA LEU A 229 -20.74 -0.22 6.05
C LEU A 229 -20.17 -0.65 7.42
N TYR A 230 -20.91 -0.40 8.50
CA TYR A 230 -20.50 -0.71 9.88
C TYR A 230 -21.40 -1.74 10.59
N ALA A 231 -22.49 -2.18 9.95
CA ALA A 231 -23.32 -3.30 10.38
C ALA A 231 -22.65 -4.65 10.06
#